data_AF-A0A9X8ZYP0-F1
#
_entry.id   AF-A0A9X8ZYP0-F1
#
_cell.length_a   1.000
_cell.length_b   1.000
_cell.length_c   1.000
_cell.angle_alpha   90.00
_cell.angle_beta   90.00
_cell.angle_gamma   90.00
#
_symmetry.space_group_name_H-M   'P 1'
#
loop_
_entity.id
_entity.type
_entity.pdbx_description
1 polymer ?
#
loop_
_entity_poly.entity_id
_entity_poly.type
_entity_poly.pdbx_seq_one_letter_code
_entity_poly.pdbx_strand_id
1 'polypeptide(L)' 'EIERCQSSGDWDGAGEILGNAAYSLQKGGADFIIICTNTMHKVVGKIKEKIDIPVLHIADATAKEIKRKDIQKVG' A
#
# COMPACT_ATOMS: atom_id res chain seq x y z
N GLU A 1 3.90 -8.12 -14.72
CA GLU A 1 2.63 -7.36 -14.88
C GLU A 1 2.65 -6.05 -14.12
N ILE A 2 2.78 -6.05 -12.78
CA ILE A 2 2.91 -4.82 -11.97
C ILE A 2 4.03 -3.90 -12.47
N GLU A 3 5.22 -4.44 -12.74
CA GLU A 3 6.35 -3.66 -13.28
C GLU A 3 5.99 -3.00 -14.63
N ARG A 4 5.31 -3.73 -15.53
CA ARG A 4 4.86 -3.19 -16.82
C ARG A 4 3.86 -2.05 -16.63
N CYS A 5 2.87 -2.21 -15.75
CA CYS A 5 1.92 -1.15 -15.43
C CYS A 5 2.64 0.06 -14.83
N GLN A 6 3.57 -0.16 -13.91
CA GLN A 6 4.39 0.90 -13.32
C GLN A 6 5.21 1.64 -14.38
N SER A 7 5.95 0.92 -15.23
CA SER A 7 6.82 1.49 -16.27
C SER A 7 6.06 2.22 -17.38
N SER A 8 4.80 1.86 -17.61
CA SER A 8 3.90 2.56 -18.55
C SER A 8 3.05 3.67 -17.90
N GLY A 9 3.17 3.87 -16.59
CA GLY A 9 2.37 4.85 -15.84
C GLY A 9 0.90 4.45 -15.64
N ASP A 10 0.54 3.20 -15.93
CA ASP A 10 -0.79 2.63 -15.73
C ASP A 10 -1.04 2.29 -14.25
N TRP A 11 -1.26 3.34 -13.45
CA TRP A 11 -1.55 3.20 -12.02
C TRP A 11 -2.92 2.57 -11.75
N ASP A 12 -3.87 2.73 -12.68
CA ASP A 12 -5.19 2.13 -12.57
C ASP A 12 -5.11 0.60 -12.68
N GLY A 13 -4.44 0.08 -13.71
CA GLY A 13 -4.21 -1.34 -13.88
C GLY A 13 -3.36 -1.94 -12.75
N ALA A 14 -2.32 -1.24 -12.31
CA ALA A 14 -1.53 -1.71 -11.16
C ALA A 14 -2.35 -1.77 -9.86
N GLY A 15 -3.24 -0.79 -9.64
CA GLY A 15 -4.16 -0.77 -8.51
C GLY A 15 -5.18 -1.89 -8.56
N GLU A 16 -5.71 -2.19 -9.74
CA GLU A 16 -6.65 -3.31 -9.96
C GLU A 16 -6.01 -4.65 -9.61
N ILE A 17 -4.80 -4.92 -10.10
CA ILE A 17 -4.06 -6.16 -9.82
C ILE A 17 -3.78 -6.30 -8.33
N LEU A 18 -3.27 -5.25 -7.68
CA LEU A 18 -2.95 -5.30 -6.25
C LEU A 18 -4.20 -5.35 -5.37
N GLY A 19 -5.29 -4.69 -5.76
CA GLY A 19 -6.56 -4.76 -5.06
C GLY A 19 -7.15 -6.17 -5.09
N ASN A 20 -7.08 -6.86 -6.23
CA ASN A 20 -7.53 -8.25 -6.36
C ASN A 20 -6.68 -9.20 -5.50
N ALA A 21 -5.37 -8.97 -5.43
CA ALA A 21 -4.47 -9.72 -4.54
C ALA A 21 -4.83 -9.47 -3.07
N ALA A 22 -5.05 -8.22 -2.66
CA ALA A 22 -5.43 -7.87 -1.29
C ALA A 22 -6.79 -8.48 -0.90
N TYR A 23 -7.78 -8.45 -1.80
CA TYR A 23 -9.07 -9.08 -1.59
C TYR A 23 -8.96 -10.60 -1.39
N SER A 24 -8.08 -11.25 -2.15
CA SER A 24 -7.80 -12.68 -1.99
C SER A 24 -7.20 -12.99 -0.61
N LEU A 25 -6.29 -12.13 -0.13
CA LEU A 25 -5.72 -12.25 1.22
C LEU A 25 -6.76 -12.03 2.33
N GLN A 26 -7.65 -11.03 2.18
CA GLN A 26 -8.78 -10.84 3.10
C GLN A 26 -9.66 -12.09 3.16
N LYS A 27 -10.01 -12.66 2.01
CA LYS A 27 -10.78 -13.92 1.96
C LYS A 27 -10.05 -15.10 2.59
N GLY A 28 -8.71 -15.07 2.58
CA GLY A 28 -7.86 -16.02 3.28
C GLY A 28 -7.79 -15.82 4.80
N GLY A 29 -8.44 -14.80 5.34
CA GLY A 29 -8.47 -14.51 6.78
C GLY A 29 -7.38 -13.55 7.26
N ALA A 30 -6.76 -12.78 6.36
CA ALA A 30 -5.83 -11.73 6.79
C ALA A 30 -6.57 -10.64 7.58
N ASP A 31 -6.01 -10.24 8.72
CA ASP A 31 -6.56 -9.13 9.53
C ASP A 31 -6.18 -7.75 9.00
N PHE A 32 -5.09 -7.65 8.23
CA PHE A 32 -4.60 -6.41 7.61
C PHE A 32 -3.65 -6.71 6.44
N ILE A 33 -3.33 -5.67 5.66
CA ILE A 33 -2.41 -5.75 4.51
C ILE A 33 -1.20 -4.82 4.72
N ILE A 34 -0.01 -5.29 4.32
CA ILE A 34 1.19 -4.48 4.15
C ILE A 34 1.64 -4.56 2.69
N ILE A 35 2.09 -3.44 2.13
CA ILE A 35 2.68 -3.38 0.78
C ILE A 35 4.20 -3.42 0.92
N CYS A 36 4.84 -4.51 0.51
CA CYS A 36 6.28 -4.72 0.65
C CYS A 36 7.13 -4.02 -0.44
N THR A 37 6.73 -2.82 -0.88
CA THR A 37 7.45 -2.01 -1.87
C THR A 37 7.09 -0.55 -1.75
N ASN A 38 8.05 0.36 -1.94
CA ASN A 38 7.83 1.80 -1.78
C ASN A 38 6.87 2.36 -2.84
N THR A 39 7.13 2.12 -4.12
CA THR A 39 6.40 2.78 -5.21
C THR A 39 4.91 2.42 -5.25
N MET A 40 4.54 1.17 -4.96
CA MET A 40 3.14 0.75 -5.04
C MET A 40 2.24 1.35 -3.96
N HIS A 41 2.81 2.02 -2.95
CA HIS A 41 2.01 2.81 -2.02
C HIS A 41 1.20 3.92 -2.73
N LYS A 42 1.60 4.32 -3.95
CA LYS A 42 0.85 5.27 -4.79
C LYS A 42 -0.58 4.84 -5.10
N VAL A 43 -0.87 3.54 -5.12
CA VAL A 43 -2.20 2.99 -5.46
C VAL A 43 -2.97 2.45 -4.24
N VAL A 44 -2.53 2.79 -3.02
CA VAL A 44 -3.19 2.33 -1.77
C VAL A 44 -4.68 2.68 -1.73
N GLY A 45 -5.09 3.84 -2.26
CA GLY A 45 -6.50 4.21 -2.34
C GLY A 45 -7.33 3.17 -3.09
N LYS A 46 -6.85 2.74 -4.26
CA LYS A 46 -7.51 1.71 -5.09
C LYS A 46 -7.55 0.35 -4.43
N ILE A 47 -6.51 0.00 -3.67
CA ILE A 47 -6.48 -1.25 -2.90
C ILE A 47 -7.57 -1.21 -1.81
N LYS A 48 -7.68 -0.09 -1.09
CA LYS A 48 -8.68 0.12 -0.04
C LYS A 48 -10.12 0.11 -0.55
N GLU A 49 -10.36 0.45 -1.81
CA GLU A 49 -11.70 0.35 -2.42
C GLU A 49 -12.16 -1.12 -2.58
N LYS A 50 -11.25 -2.08 -2.52
CA LYS A 50 -11.55 -3.51 -2.74
C LYS A 50 -11.61 -4.36 -1.47
N ILE A 51 -11.18 -3.82 -0.33
CA ILE A 51 -11.03 -4.58 0.91
C ILE A 51 -11.60 -3.79 2.09
N ASP A 52 -12.05 -4.51 3.11
CA ASP A 52 -12.61 -3.98 4.34
C ASP A 52 -11.61 -3.97 5.49
N ILE A 53 -10.50 -4.71 5.34
CA ILE A 53 -9.41 -4.79 6.33
C ILE A 53 -8.41 -3.64 6.16
N PRO A 54 -7.76 -3.18 7.25
CA PRO A 54 -6.83 -2.05 7.19
C PRO A 54 -5.58 -2.35 6.34
N VAL A 55 -5.10 -1.32 5.66
CA VAL A 55 -3.76 -1.31 5.02
C VAL A 55 -2.81 -0.49 5.88
N LEU A 56 -1.72 -1.07 6.35
CA LEU A 56 -0.67 -0.37 7.08
C LEU A 56 0.32 0.26 6.11
N HIS A 57 0.35 1.60 6.07
CA HIS A 57 1.18 2.36 5.15
C HIS A 57 2.60 2.57 5.70
N ILE A 58 3.64 2.32 4.90
CA ILE A 58 5.04 2.45 5.35
C ILE A 58 5.39 3.88 5.82
N ALA A 59 4.86 4.90 5.13
CA ALA A 59 5.08 6.29 5.50
C ALA A 59 4.45 6.66 6.85
N ASP A 60 3.25 6.13 7.17
CA ASP A 60 2.58 6.39 8.44
C ASP A 60 3.36 5.75 9.60
N ALA A 61 3.80 4.50 9.40
CA ALA A 61 4.65 3.80 10.37
C ALA A 61 5.97 4.53 10.61
N THR A 62 6.63 4.98 9.54
CA THR A 62 7.87 5.77 9.63
C THR A 62 7.64 7.12 10.32
N ALA A 63 6.59 7.84 9.95
CA ALA A 63 6.24 9.13 10.54
C ALA A 63 5.91 9.02 12.04
N LYS A 64 5.28 7.92 12.45
CA LYS A 64 5.03 7.61 13.87
C LYS A 64 6.32 7.52 14.66
N GLU A 65 7.32 6.81 14.15
CA GLU A 65 8.63 6.67 14.83
C GLU A 65 9.45 7.96 14.81
N ILE A 66 9.39 8.73 13.72
CA ILE A 66 10.02 10.07 13.64
C ILE A 66 9.45 10.97 14.73
N LYS A 67 8.12 11.05 14.84
CA LYS A 67 7.43 11.85 15.86
C LYS A 67 7.74 11.36 17.27
N ARG A 68 7.80 10.04 17.49
CA ARG A 68 8.15 9.45 18.80
C ARG A 68 9.55 9.86 19.28
N LYS A 69 10.46 10.18 18.35
CA LYS A 69 11.82 10.65 18.64
C LYS A 69 11.94 12.17 18.66
N ASP A 70 10.83 12.90 18.62
CA ASP A 70 10.77 14.37 18.54
C ASP A 70 11.54 14.97 17.34
N ILE A 71 11.74 14.19 16.27
CA ILE A 71 12.41 14.66 15.06
C ILE A 71 11.41 15.43 14.19
N GLN A 72 11.73 16.68 13.86
CA GLN A 72 10.86 17.57 13.06
C GLN A 72 11.27 17.72 11.60
N LYS A 73 12.47 17.27 11.23
CA LYS A 73 13.00 17.36 9.86
C LYS A 73 13.84 16.13 9.53
N VAL A 74 13.55 15.50 8.40
CA VAL A 74 14.28 14.37 7.81
C VAL A 74 14.56 14.68 6.34
N GLY A 75 15.64 14.16 5.78
CA GLY A 75 16.09 14.43 4.41
C GLY A 75 17.11 13.42 3.95
#